data_AF-A0A2H5EVN0-F1
#
_entry.id   AF-A0A2H5EVN0-F1
#
_cell.length_a   1.000
_cell.length_b   1.000
_cell.length_c   1.000
_cell.angle_alpha   90.00
_cell.angle_beta   90.00
_cell.angle_gamma   90.00
#
_symmetry.space_group_name_H-M   'P 1'
#
loop_
_entity.id
_entity.type
_entity.pdbx_description
1 polymer ?
#
loop_
_entity_poly.entity_id
_entity_poly.type
_entity_poly.pdbx_seq_one_letter_code
_entity_poly.pdbx_strand_id
1 'polypeptide(L)'
;MISLMSKPSDLAKTWQRFDWRESFFAPNAVILQALTKGGTASGVGRGREAAYQRCLGETAEIQALSALPAALRAGFTPLRDGLAAHVEPEAARRFAQLEAFERQAVARWWLEEVPARPLDDGWLAATGLPGMVTIARLGAALKRRTGWWQIETRPDQPAVMVCRSISPEGQDPVIGYGCAMDPVEAAQKALRELFLMEMNLMELLAARRLDLGHPHPAQERIATYARRGPALLPSLPPVTPAATDTAATGSTPDFWLGTALTERDITPPDGPIAVWLCQPDLPVPIFNDRTGVPFM
;
A
#
# COMPACT_ATOMS: atom_id res chain seq x y z
N MET A 1 -31.84 10.67 23.70
CA MET A 1 -31.05 11.57 22.84
C MET A 1 -29.85 10.79 22.35
N ILE A 2 -30.09 9.87 21.42
CA ILE A 2 -29.06 8.99 20.80
C ILE A 2 -28.81 9.63 19.44
N SER A 3 -27.71 10.38 19.33
CA SER A 3 -27.30 10.98 18.07
C SER A 3 -26.98 9.85 17.10
N LEU A 4 -27.58 9.90 15.91
CA LEU A 4 -27.38 8.93 14.84
C LEU A 4 -25.91 8.90 14.46
N MET A 5 -25.25 7.75 14.66
CA MET A 5 -24.03 7.43 13.92
C MET A 5 -24.40 7.44 12.43
N SER A 6 -23.86 8.41 11.69
CA SER A 6 -23.82 8.39 10.23
C SER A 6 -23.33 7.00 9.79
N LYS A 7 -24.05 6.36 8.86
CA LYS A 7 -23.63 5.03 8.38
C LYS A 7 -22.37 5.24 7.53
N PRO A 8 -21.44 4.27 7.46
CA PRO A 8 -20.28 4.34 6.55
C PRO A 8 -20.65 4.68 5.09
N SER A 9 -21.89 4.37 4.68
CA SER A 9 -22.48 4.76 3.38
C SER A 9 -22.59 6.27 3.14
N ASP A 10 -22.52 7.11 4.18
CA ASP A 10 -22.56 8.57 4.03
C ASP A 10 -21.29 9.13 3.39
N LEU A 11 -20.14 8.44 3.54
CA LEU A 11 -18.91 8.82 2.84
C LEU A 11 -19.04 8.65 1.33
N ALA A 12 -19.74 7.62 0.84
CA ALA A 12 -19.93 7.44 -0.60
C ALA A 12 -20.71 8.60 -1.25
N LYS A 13 -21.51 9.36 -0.48
CA LYS A 13 -22.21 10.55 -0.99
C LYS A 13 -21.26 11.68 -1.39
N THR A 14 -20.02 11.62 -0.92
CA THR A 14 -18.97 12.61 -1.26
C THR A 14 -18.23 12.27 -2.55
N TRP A 15 -18.48 11.09 -3.13
CA TRP A 15 -17.90 10.67 -4.38
C TRP A 15 -18.52 11.44 -5.53
N GLN A 16 -17.69 12.12 -6.32
CA GLN A 16 -18.11 12.83 -7.53
C GLN A 16 -18.38 11.85 -8.67
N ARG A 17 -17.62 10.75 -8.69
CA ARG A 17 -17.71 9.65 -9.65
C ARG A 17 -17.10 8.41 -9.01
N PHE A 18 -17.62 7.23 -9.35
CA PHE A 18 -16.98 5.96 -8.98
C PHE A 18 -17.20 4.92 -10.08
N ASP A 19 -16.24 4.02 -10.24
CA ASP A 19 -16.27 2.98 -11.26
C ASP A 19 -15.68 1.68 -10.71
N TRP A 20 -16.35 0.56 -11.01
CA TRP A 20 -15.76 -0.77 -10.85
C TRP A 20 -14.78 -0.99 -12.00
N ARG A 21 -13.49 -1.15 -11.67
CA ARG A 21 -12.41 -1.19 -12.66
C ARG A 21 -12.18 -2.63 -13.12
N GLU A 22 -12.17 -2.82 -14.42
CA GLU A 22 -11.75 -4.06 -15.04
C GLU A 22 -10.26 -4.02 -15.33
N SER A 23 -9.53 -5.05 -14.89
CA SER A 23 -8.09 -5.18 -15.14
C SER A 23 -7.82 -6.14 -16.29
N PHE A 24 -7.12 -5.70 -17.34
CA PHE A 24 -6.67 -6.63 -18.38
C PHE A 24 -5.46 -7.49 -17.97
N PHE A 25 -4.86 -7.20 -16.81
CA PHE A 25 -3.80 -8.01 -16.20
C PHE A 25 -4.33 -9.02 -15.16
N ALA A 26 -5.44 -8.69 -14.52
CA ALA A 26 -6.05 -9.44 -13.43
C ALA A 26 -7.59 -9.26 -13.42
N PRO A 27 -8.32 -9.77 -14.44
CA PRO A 27 -9.74 -9.45 -14.66
C PRO A 27 -10.67 -9.91 -13.54
N ASN A 28 -10.26 -10.87 -12.71
CA ASN A 28 -11.04 -11.31 -11.56
C ASN A 28 -10.65 -10.60 -10.25
N ALA A 29 -9.72 -9.64 -10.29
CA ALA A 29 -9.49 -8.75 -9.16
C ALA A 29 -10.65 -7.74 -9.08
N VAL A 30 -11.31 -7.68 -7.93
CA VAL A 30 -12.43 -6.75 -7.72
C VAL A 30 -11.89 -5.42 -7.23
N ILE A 31 -11.88 -4.42 -8.10
CA ILE A 31 -11.30 -3.09 -7.86
C ILE A 31 -12.39 -2.02 -8.00
N LEU A 32 -12.48 -1.13 -7.01
CA LEU A 32 -13.31 0.07 -7.02
C LEU A 32 -12.39 1.30 -6.97
N GLN A 33 -12.68 2.31 -7.79
CA GLN A 33 -12.08 3.63 -7.67
C GLN A 33 -13.17 4.68 -7.56
N ALA A 34 -12.96 5.67 -6.70
CA ALA A 34 -13.86 6.78 -6.49
C ALA A 34 -13.10 8.11 -6.50
N LEU A 35 -13.58 9.07 -7.30
CA LEU A 35 -13.10 10.44 -7.28
C LEU A 35 -13.79 11.21 -6.16
N THR A 36 -13.01 11.83 -5.28
CA THR A 36 -13.49 12.59 -4.13
C THR A 36 -13.00 14.04 -4.19
N LYS A 37 -13.56 14.91 -3.34
CA LYS A 37 -13.06 16.28 -3.18
C LYS A 37 -11.75 16.26 -2.37
N GLY A 38 -10.64 15.90 -3.01
CA GLY A 38 -9.32 15.84 -2.38
C GLY A 38 -8.38 14.82 -3.00
N GLY A 39 -8.91 13.85 -3.74
CA GLY A 39 -8.10 12.82 -4.40
C GLY A 39 -8.95 11.66 -4.91
N THR A 40 -8.27 10.61 -5.35
CA THR A 40 -8.88 9.35 -5.77
C THR A 40 -8.73 8.35 -4.64
N ALA A 41 -9.84 7.79 -4.16
CA ALA A 41 -9.85 6.66 -3.25
C ALA A 41 -9.96 5.37 -4.06
N SER A 42 -9.29 4.31 -3.63
CA SER A 42 -9.25 3.03 -4.31
C SER A 42 -9.49 1.88 -3.32
N GLY A 43 -9.97 0.76 -3.83
CA GLY A 43 -10.16 -0.42 -2.99
C GLY A 43 -10.12 -1.67 -3.83
N VAL A 44 -9.31 -2.64 -3.42
CA VAL A 44 -9.28 -3.98 -4.02
C VAL A 44 -9.64 -5.02 -2.99
N GLY A 45 -10.41 -6.04 -3.37
CA GLY A 45 -10.82 -7.09 -2.46
C GLY A 45 -11.16 -8.41 -3.12
N ARG A 46 -11.42 -9.44 -2.29
CA ARG A 46 -11.90 -10.76 -2.75
C ARG A 46 -13.34 -10.72 -3.27
N GLY A 47 -14.02 -9.60 -3.10
CA GLY A 47 -15.41 -9.37 -3.52
C GLY A 47 -15.74 -7.89 -3.43
N ARG A 48 -16.91 -7.51 -3.96
CA ARG A 48 -17.34 -6.10 -4.04
C ARG A 48 -17.40 -5.43 -2.68
N GLU A 49 -17.95 -6.11 -1.67
CA GLU A 49 -18.04 -5.55 -0.31
C GLU A 49 -16.66 -5.18 0.25
N ALA A 50 -15.69 -6.08 0.16
CA ALA A 50 -14.35 -5.84 0.68
C ALA A 50 -13.61 -4.73 -0.07
N ALA A 51 -13.81 -4.62 -1.39
CA ALA A 51 -13.27 -3.52 -2.19
C ALA A 51 -13.95 -2.18 -1.84
N TYR A 52 -15.27 -2.20 -1.66
CA TYR A 52 -16.07 -1.04 -1.27
C TYR A 52 -15.64 -0.49 0.09
N GLN A 53 -15.53 -1.34 1.11
CA GLN A 53 -15.11 -0.92 2.45
C GLN A 53 -13.70 -0.31 2.47
N ARG A 54 -12.75 -0.84 1.69
CA ARG A 54 -11.41 -0.25 1.56
C ARG A 54 -11.45 1.12 0.87
N CYS A 55 -12.24 1.25 -0.19
CA CYS A 55 -12.42 2.52 -0.88
C CYS A 55 -13.08 3.57 0.04
N LEU A 56 -14.01 3.16 0.92
CA LEU A 56 -14.54 4.04 1.97
C LEU A 56 -13.48 4.44 3.00
N GLY A 57 -12.61 3.52 3.41
CA GLY A 57 -11.48 3.81 4.30
C GLY A 57 -10.57 4.90 3.72
N GLU A 58 -10.07 4.71 2.49
CA GLU A 58 -9.23 5.70 1.81
C GLU A 58 -9.98 7.03 1.57
N THR A 59 -11.30 6.98 1.33
CA THR A 59 -12.13 8.19 1.28
C THR A 59 -12.13 8.95 2.61
N ALA A 60 -12.25 8.23 3.74
CA ALA A 60 -12.21 8.83 5.07
C ALA A 60 -10.85 9.48 5.34
N GLU A 61 -9.76 8.81 4.98
CA GLU A 61 -8.38 9.32 5.09
C GLU A 61 -8.19 10.63 4.33
N ILE A 62 -8.59 10.67 3.04
CA ILE A 62 -8.50 11.86 2.20
C ILE A 62 -9.28 13.04 2.81
N GLN A 63 -10.48 12.79 3.33
CA GLN A 63 -11.32 13.83 3.91
C GLN A 63 -10.79 14.33 5.25
N ALA A 64 -10.36 13.42 6.13
CA ALA A 64 -9.77 13.76 7.41
C ALA A 64 -8.52 14.63 7.22
N LEU A 65 -7.63 14.22 6.31
CA LEU A 65 -6.43 14.98 5.98
C LEU A 65 -6.76 16.36 5.39
N SER A 66 -7.77 16.44 4.52
CA SER A 66 -8.21 17.70 3.91
C SER A 66 -8.87 18.65 4.93
N ALA A 67 -9.49 18.12 5.98
CA ALA A 67 -10.13 18.89 7.04
C ALA A 67 -9.13 19.41 8.10
N LEU A 68 -7.88 18.93 8.09
CA LEU A 68 -6.88 19.40 9.05
C LEU A 68 -6.55 20.90 8.87
N PRO A 69 -6.26 21.61 9.97
CA PRO A 69 -5.67 22.94 9.93
C PRO A 69 -4.43 22.98 9.03
N ALA A 70 -4.24 24.07 8.28
CA ALA A 70 -3.17 24.19 7.29
C ALA A 70 -1.77 23.88 7.85
N ALA A 71 -1.47 24.30 9.08
CA ALA A 71 -0.20 24.02 9.74
C ALA A 71 0.03 22.52 10.00
N LEU A 72 -1.00 21.80 10.45
CA LEU A 72 -0.91 20.34 10.68
C LEU A 72 -0.81 19.59 9.35
N ARG A 73 -1.62 20.00 8.36
CA ARG A 73 -1.60 19.42 7.01
C ARG A 73 -0.25 19.63 6.31
N ALA A 74 0.41 20.78 6.52
CA ALA A 74 1.75 21.03 5.99
C ALA A 74 2.84 20.18 6.67
N GLY A 75 2.59 19.68 7.88
CA GLY A 75 3.49 18.78 8.59
C GLY A 75 3.33 17.30 8.21
N PHE A 76 2.30 16.94 7.45
CA PHE A 76 2.09 15.58 6.95
C PHE A 76 2.98 15.29 5.73
N THR A 77 3.59 14.11 5.71
CA THR A 77 4.29 13.59 4.53
C THR A 77 3.98 12.12 4.28
N PRO A 78 3.45 11.75 3.10
CA PRO A 78 3.17 10.34 2.77
C PRO A 78 4.44 9.50 2.58
N LEU A 79 5.63 10.13 2.59
CA LEU A 79 6.91 9.44 2.47
C LEU A 79 7.39 8.83 3.80
N ARG A 80 6.75 9.18 4.92
CA ARG A 80 7.19 8.83 6.29
C ARG A 80 6.01 8.53 7.21
N ASP A 81 4.97 9.35 7.14
CA ASP A 81 3.84 9.27 8.05
C ASP A 81 2.90 8.14 7.65
N GLY A 82 2.23 7.55 8.64
CA GLY A 82 1.16 6.59 8.42
C GLY A 82 -0.21 7.22 8.65
N LEU A 83 -1.16 6.90 7.79
CA LEU A 83 -2.52 7.42 7.83
C LEU A 83 -3.46 6.26 7.54
N ALA A 84 -4.36 5.94 8.47
CA ALA A 84 -5.28 4.82 8.23
C ALA A 84 -6.67 5.08 8.81
N ALA A 85 -7.67 4.56 8.12
CA ALA A 85 -9.06 4.56 8.56
C ALA A 85 -9.60 3.16 8.85
N HIS A 86 -10.40 3.06 9.92
CA HIS A 86 -11.13 1.83 10.24
C HIS A 86 -12.37 2.14 11.08
N VAL A 87 -13.39 1.27 11.00
CA VAL A 87 -14.62 1.40 11.81
C VAL A 87 -14.36 1.21 13.31
N GLU A 88 -13.28 0.52 13.65
CA GLU A 88 -12.77 0.36 15.01
C GLU A 88 -11.58 1.31 15.22
N PRO A 89 -11.65 2.30 16.13
CA PRO A 89 -10.59 3.29 16.34
C PRO A 89 -9.22 2.69 16.64
N GLU A 90 -9.17 1.64 17.44
CA GLU A 90 -7.93 0.95 17.81
C GLU A 90 -7.27 0.26 16.62
N ALA A 91 -8.07 -0.27 15.69
CA ALA A 91 -7.55 -0.85 14.46
C ALA A 91 -7.04 0.24 13.51
N ALA A 92 -7.74 1.37 13.40
CA ALA A 92 -7.29 2.53 12.62
C ALA A 92 -5.93 3.03 13.13
N ARG A 93 -5.80 3.20 14.44
CA ARG A 93 -4.53 3.55 15.10
C ARG A 93 -3.43 2.56 14.75
N ARG A 94 -3.66 1.25 14.96
CA ARG A 94 -2.67 0.20 14.68
C ARG A 94 -2.25 0.17 13.20
N PHE A 95 -3.20 0.34 12.27
CA PHE A 95 -2.88 0.37 10.85
C PHE A 95 -2.07 1.61 10.47
N ALA A 96 -2.34 2.77 11.06
CA ALA A 96 -1.55 3.97 10.85
C ALA A 96 -0.11 3.80 11.38
N GLN A 97 0.06 3.13 12.52
CA GLN A 97 1.40 2.79 13.04
C GLN A 97 2.16 1.84 12.10
N LEU A 98 1.48 0.78 11.62
CA LEU A 98 2.05 -0.19 10.66
C LEU A 98 2.43 0.48 9.34
N GLU A 99 1.62 1.42 8.85
CA GLU A 99 1.94 2.17 7.64
C GLU A 99 3.15 3.07 7.83
N ALA A 100 3.28 3.79 8.94
CA ALA A 100 4.48 4.59 9.23
C ALA A 100 5.76 3.73 9.21
N PHE A 101 5.70 2.53 9.80
CA PHE A 101 6.80 1.57 9.76
C PHE A 101 7.06 1.03 8.34
N GLU A 102 6.01 0.73 7.57
CA GLU A 102 6.12 0.35 6.16
C GLU A 102 6.88 1.41 5.36
N ARG A 103 6.51 2.69 5.50
CA ARG A 103 7.18 3.80 4.80
C ARG A 103 8.67 3.84 5.14
N GLN A 104 9.03 3.69 6.41
CA GLN A 104 10.42 3.66 6.85
C GLN A 104 11.18 2.46 6.24
N ALA A 105 10.66 1.24 6.38
CA ALA A 105 11.31 0.04 5.89
C ALA A 105 11.48 0.05 4.37
N VAL A 106 10.44 0.47 3.64
CA VAL A 106 10.47 0.62 2.18
C VAL A 106 11.48 1.69 1.77
N ALA A 107 11.54 2.83 2.46
CA ALA A 107 12.54 3.86 2.15
C ALA A 107 13.98 3.35 2.32
N ARG A 108 14.28 2.65 3.42
CA ARG A 108 15.60 2.07 3.67
C ARG A 108 15.97 1.02 2.62
N TRP A 109 15.03 0.14 2.26
CA TRP A 109 15.23 -0.83 1.19
C TRP A 109 15.45 -0.15 -0.16
N TRP A 110 14.62 0.85 -0.47
CA TRP A 110 14.72 1.64 -1.68
C TRP A 110 16.04 2.38 -1.78
N LEU A 111 16.64 2.79 -0.67
CA LEU A 111 17.96 3.44 -0.64
C LEU A 111 19.12 2.44 -0.54
N GLU A 112 18.84 1.14 -0.71
CA GLU A 112 19.82 0.04 -0.66
C GLU A 112 20.53 -0.10 0.70
N GLU A 113 19.93 0.42 1.78
CA GLU A 113 20.44 0.31 3.15
C GLU A 113 20.12 -1.05 3.78
N VAL A 114 19.01 -1.68 3.35
CA VAL A 114 18.59 -3.01 3.78
C VAL A 114 18.16 -3.85 2.57
N PRO A 115 18.52 -5.14 2.51
CA PRO A 115 18.14 -5.99 1.38
C PRO A 115 16.68 -6.44 1.49
N ALA A 116 16.13 -6.88 0.35
CA ALA A 116 14.93 -7.69 0.31
C ALA A 116 15.27 -9.09 -0.22
N ARG A 117 14.75 -10.14 0.42
CA ARG A 117 15.03 -11.54 0.07
C ARG A 117 13.78 -12.19 -0.53
N PRO A 118 13.91 -13.01 -1.58
CA PRO A 118 12.76 -13.70 -2.15
C PRO A 118 12.12 -14.61 -1.10
N LEU A 119 10.81 -14.80 -1.18
CA LEU A 119 10.12 -15.75 -0.30
C LEU A 119 10.34 -17.19 -0.77
N ASP A 120 10.42 -18.12 0.19
CA ASP A 120 10.45 -19.55 -0.09
C ASP A 120 9.19 -20.03 -0.83
N ASP A 121 9.40 -20.85 -1.86
CA ASP A 121 8.30 -21.37 -2.70
C ASP A 121 7.36 -22.30 -1.92
N GLY A 122 7.89 -23.07 -0.97
CA GLY A 122 7.10 -23.95 -0.10
C GLY A 122 6.19 -23.15 0.83
N TRP A 123 6.71 -22.08 1.42
CA TRP A 123 5.92 -21.13 2.21
C TRP A 123 4.85 -20.43 1.37
N LEU A 124 5.20 -19.95 0.17
CA LEU A 124 4.24 -19.34 -0.75
C LEU A 124 3.10 -20.32 -1.11
N ALA A 125 3.43 -21.57 -1.41
CA ALA A 125 2.44 -22.60 -1.71
C ALA A 125 1.50 -22.85 -0.52
N ALA A 126 2.05 -22.95 0.71
CA ALA A 126 1.27 -23.20 1.92
C ALA A 126 0.30 -22.06 2.27
N THR A 127 0.62 -20.81 1.92
CA THR A 127 -0.24 -19.64 2.18
C THR A 127 -1.34 -19.43 1.14
N GLY A 128 -1.27 -20.13 0.00
CA GLY A 128 -2.23 -20.00 -1.10
C GLY A 128 -2.10 -18.71 -1.92
N LEU A 129 -1.08 -17.89 -1.69
CA LEU A 129 -0.82 -16.65 -2.43
C LEU A 129 -0.69 -16.87 -3.96
N PRO A 130 0.05 -17.89 -4.45
CA PRO A 130 0.08 -18.20 -5.89
C PRO A 130 -1.30 -18.55 -6.46
N GLY A 131 -2.13 -19.23 -5.68
CA GLY A 131 -3.52 -19.54 -6.05
C GLY A 131 -4.37 -18.28 -6.22
N MET A 132 -4.22 -17.29 -5.32
CA MET A 132 -4.92 -16.00 -5.44
C MET A 132 -4.53 -15.26 -6.72
N VAL A 133 -3.24 -15.23 -7.07
CA VAL A 133 -2.78 -14.62 -8.33
C VAL A 133 -3.34 -15.37 -9.54
N THR A 134 -3.31 -16.70 -9.50
CA THR A 134 -3.82 -17.53 -10.60
C THR A 134 -5.29 -17.25 -10.87
N ILE A 135 -6.11 -17.17 -9.81
CA ILE A 135 -7.53 -16.83 -9.91
C ILE A 135 -7.71 -15.40 -10.44
N ALA A 136 -7.01 -14.42 -9.86
CA ALA A 136 -7.11 -13.01 -10.26
C ALA A 136 -6.78 -12.83 -11.75
N ARG A 137 -5.77 -13.54 -12.27
CA ARG A 137 -5.27 -13.46 -13.65
C ARG A 137 -5.96 -14.40 -14.64
N LEU A 138 -6.91 -15.23 -14.22
CA LEU A 138 -7.62 -16.15 -15.11
C LEU A 138 -8.36 -15.36 -16.20
N GLY A 139 -8.04 -15.63 -17.47
CA GLY A 139 -8.59 -14.87 -18.61
C GLY A 139 -7.90 -13.53 -18.90
N ALA A 140 -6.82 -13.17 -18.20
CA ALA A 140 -6.08 -11.93 -18.47
C ALA A 140 -5.59 -11.86 -19.92
N ALA A 141 -5.85 -10.73 -20.57
CA ALA A 141 -5.45 -10.44 -21.95
C ALA A 141 -3.93 -10.23 -22.07
N LEU A 142 -3.31 -9.63 -21.05
CA LEU A 142 -1.86 -9.47 -20.97
C LEU A 142 -1.30 -10.23 -19.77
N LYS A 143 -0.37 -11.17 -20.04
CA LYS A 143 0.26 -11.99 -19.01
C LYS A 143 1.31 -11.19 -18.26
N ARG A 144 1.49 -11.51 -16.98
CA ARG A 144 2.53 -10.93 -16.11
C ARG A 144 3.04 -11.98 -15.13
N ARG A 145 4.32 -11.88 -14.75
CA ARG A 145 4.94 -12.68 -13.70
C ARG A 145 4.83 -11.93 -12.38
N THR A 146 4.38 -12.62 -11.34
CA THR A 146 4.25 -12.07 -9.98
C THR A 146 5.22 -12.79 -9.04
N GLY A 147 5.89 -12.04 -8.15
CA GLY A 147 6.77 -12.59 -7.12
C GLY A 147 6.72 -11.78 -5.84
N TRP A 148 7.26 -12.35 -4.76
CA TRP A 148 7.31 -11.73 -3.44
C TRP A 148 8.71 -11.74 -2.85
N TRP A 149 9.01 -10.68 -2.12
CA TRP A 149 10.22 -10.53 -1.31
C TRP A 149 9.85 -9.98 0.06
N GLN A 150 10.62 -10.33 1.08
CA GLN A 150 10.56 -9.72 2.40
C GLN A 150 11.73 -8.74 2.55
N ILE A 151 11.44 -7.49 2.92
CA ILE A 151 12.46 -6.52 3.36
C ILE A 151 12.99 -7.00 4.71
N GLU A 152 14.32 -7.02 4.87
CA GLU A 152 14.95 -7.49 6.09
C GLU A 152 14.59 -6.58 7.27
N THR A 153 13.86 -7.14 8.23
CA THR A 153 13.47 -6.51 9.50
C THR A 153 13.93 -7.38 10.68
N ARG A 154 14.03 -6.79 11.87
CA ARG A 154 14.37 -7.53 13.10
C ARG A 154 13.21 -8.49 13.47
N PRO A 155 13.47 -9.59 14.20
CA PRO A 155 12.43 -10.56 14.57
C PRO A 155 11.29 -9.97 15.43
N ASP A 156 11.55 -8.88 16.15
CA ASP A 156 10.62 -8.13 16.99
C ASP A 156 9.92 -6.98 16.25
N GLN A 157 10.20 -6.84 14.94
CA GLN A 157 9.55 -5.90 14.06
C GLN A 157 8.54 -6.61 13.15
N PRO A 158 7.56 -5.88 12.61
CA PRO A 158 6.60 -6.43 11.66
C PRO A 158 7.25 -6.82 10.34
N ALA A 159 6.58 -7.74 9.66
CA ALA A 159 6.98 -8.14 8.33
C ALA A 159 6.61 -7.05 7.33
N VAL A 160 7.54 -6.73 6.44
CA VAL A 160 7.32 -5.81 5.32
C VAL A 160 7.61 -6.54 4.02
N MET A 161 6.61 -6.61 3.16
CA MET A 161 6.62 -7.40 1.93
C MET A 161 6.61 -6.49 0.71
N VAL A 162 7.37 -6.88 -0.30
CA VAL A 162 7.32 -6.31 -1.66
C VAL A 162 6.71 -7.36 -2.56
N CYS A 163 5.66 -7.02 -3.29
CA CYS A 163 5.11 -7.84 -4.36
C CYS A 163 5.40 -7.16 -5.69
N ARG A 164 6.04 -7.86 -6.64
CA ARG A 164 6.37 -7.32 -7.97
C ARG A 164 5.52 -8.00 -9.03
N SER A 165 5.04 -7.21 -9.98
CA SER A 165 4.49 -7.69 -11.25
C SER A 165 5.27 -7.13 -12.43
N ILE A 166 5.65 -7.97 -13.38
CA ILE A 166 6.44 -7.59 -14.56
C ILE A 166 5.98 -8.36 -15.80
N SER A 167 6.13 -7.80 -17.00
CA SER A 167 5.82 -8.53 -18.23
C SER A 167 6.72 -9.79 -18.37
N PRO A 168 6.31 -10.79 -19.17
CA PRO A 168 7.16 -11.94 -19.51
C PRO A 168 8.52 -11.51 -20.07
N GLU A 169 8.55 -10.43 -20.86
CA GLU A 169 9.73 -9.82 -21.47
C GLU A 169 10.57 -8.98 -20.48
N GLY A 170 10.10 -8.80 -19.25
CA GLY A 170 10.80 -8.03 -18.23
C GLY A 170 10.53 -6.52 -18.31
N GLN A 171 9.43 -6.11 -18.94
CA GLN A 171 9.07 -4.69 -19.12
C GLN A 171 7.99 -4.23 -18.14
N ASP A 172 7.93 -2.89 -17.98
CA ASP A 172 6.99 -2.14 -17.17
C ASP A 172 6.77 -2.75 -15.76
N PRO A 173 7.81 -2.89 -14.92
CA PRO A 173 7.64 -3.42 -13.57
C PRO A 173 6.79 -2.47 -12.71
N VAL A 174 5.87 -3.06 -11.96
CA VAL A 174 5.14 -2.39 -10.88
C VAL A 174 5.31 -3.19 -9.60
N ILE A 175 5.27 -2.49 -8.47
CA ILE A 175 5.44 -3.08 -7.14
C ILE A 175 4.36 -2.58 -6.20
N GLY A 176 3.93 -3.44 -5.28
CA GLY A 176 3.09 -3.08 -4.15
C GLY A 176 3.74 -3.51 -2.85
N TYR A 177 3.34 -2.87 -1.75
CA TYR A 177 3.91 -3.04 -0.42
C TYR A 177 2.86 -3.50 0.58
N GLY A 178 3.33 -4.11 1.64
CA GLY A 178 2.46 -4.51 2.72
C GLY A 178 3.20 -4.76 4.00
N CYS A 179 2.72 -4.12 5.06
CA CYS A 179 3.19 -4.33 6.41
C CYS A 179 2.08 -4.89 7.31
N ALA A 180 2.43 -5.93 8.07
CA ALA A 180 1.61 -6.51 9.12
C ALA A 180 2.47 -7.32 10.10
N MET A 181 1.92 -7.60 11.28
CA MET A 181 2.54 -8.52 12.25
C MET A 181 2.58 -9.95 11.70
N ASP A 182 1.51 -10.36 11.01
CA ASP A 182 1.46 -11.64 10.30
C ASP A 182 2.07 -11.48 8.90
N PRO A 183 3.16 -12.20 8.57
CA PRO A 183 3.77 -12.13 7.24
C PRO A 183 2.83 -12.55 6.10
N VAL A 184 1.84 -13.41 6.36
CA VAL A 184 0.84 -13.78 5.35
C VAL A 184 -0.06 -12.58 5.05
N GLU A 185 -0.52 -11.87 6.09
CA GLU A 185 -1.30 -10.65 5.94
C GLU A 185 -0.49 -9.56 5.20
N ALA A 186 0.78 -9.38 5.56
CA ALA A 186 1.69 -8.44 4.90
C ALA A 186 1.83 -8.75 3.39
N ALA A 187 2.04 -10.02 3.04
CA ALA A 187 2.15 -10.44 1.65
C ALA A 187 0.84 -10.28 0.86
N GLN A 188 -0.31 -10.48 1.52
CA GLN A 188 -1.62 -10.20 0.94
C GLN A 188 -1.88 -8.70 0.76
N LYS A 189 -1.41 -7.85 1.68
CA LYS A 189 -1.45 -6.38 1.52
C LYS A 189 -0.63 -5.95 0.31
N ALA A 190 0.61 -6.46 0.18
CA ALA A 190 1.47 -6.21 -0.97
C ALA A 190 0.83 -6.64 -2.30
N LEU A 191 0.16 -7.80 -2.34
CA LEU A 191 -0.57 -8.24 -3.53
C LEU A 191 -1.75 -7.32 -3.87
N ARG A 192 -2.47 -6.82 -2.86
CA ARG A 192 -3.58 -5.88 -3.07
C ARG A 192 -3.09 -4.56 -3.64
N GLU A 193 -2.09 -3.95 -3.02
CA GLU A 193 -1.50 -2.72 -3.54
C GLU A 193 -0.97 -2.93 -4.96
N LEU A 194 -0.32 -4.06 -5.23
CA LEU A 194 0.17 -4.40 -6.56
C LEU A 194 -0.94 -4.35 -7.62
N PHE A 195 -2.14 -4.85 -7.34
CA PHE A 195 -3.27 -4.78 -8.28
C PHE A 195 -3.75 -3.34 -8.53
N LEU A 196 -3.69 -2.46 -7.52
CA LEU A 196 -3.95 -1.04 -7.71
C LEU A 196 -2.87 -0.39 -8.57
N MET A 197 -1.60 -0.75 -8.37
CA MET A 197 -0.49 -0.23 -9.18
C MET A 197 -0.55 -0.72 -10.63
N GLU A 198 -1.05 -1.94 -10.85
CA GLU A 198 -1.37 -2.43 -12.20
C GLU A 198 -2.43 -1.56 -12.89
N MET A 199 -3.40 -0.96 -12.16
CA MET A 199 -4.38 -0.02 -12.75
C MET A 199 -3.73 1.25 -13.24
N ASN A 200 -2.84 1.83 -12.44
CA ASN A 200 -2.08 3.02 -12.85
C ASN A 200 -1.21 2.73 -14.09
N LEU A 201 -0.69 1.51 -14.22
CA LEU A 201 -0.01 1.07 -15.44
C LEU A 201 -0.98 0.96 -16.63
N MET A 202 -2.21 0.48 -16.44
CA MET A 202 -3.18 0.43 -17.54
C MET A 202 -3.52 1.82 -18.08
N GLU A 203 -3.69 2.80 -17.19
CA GLU A 203 -3.93 4.20 -17.56
C GLU A 203 -2.74 4.78 -18.33
N LEU A 204 -1.52 4.48 -17.89
CA LEU A 204 -0.31 4.86 -18.62
C LEU A 204 -0.25 4.23 -20.02
N LEU A 205 -0.54 2.93 -20.15
CA LEU A 205 -0.54 2.25 -21.45
C LEU A 205 -1.61 2.80 -22.40
N ALA A 206 -2.77 3.18 -21.86
CA ALA A 206 -3.81 3.86 -22.64
C ALA A 206 -3.34 5.25 -23.09
N ALA A 207 -2.72 6.04 -22.22
CA ALA A 207 -2.19 7.36 -22.54
C ALA A 207 -1.10 7.31 -23.63
N ARG A 208 -0.17 6.33 -23.55
CA ARG A 208 0.86 6.10 -24.58
C ARG A 208 0.27 5.84 -25.96
N ARG A 209 -0.85 5.12 -26.04
CA ARG A 209 -1.55 4.83 -27.31
C ARG A 209 -2.21 6.07 -27.93
N LEU A 210 -2.56 7.04 -27.11
CA LEU A 210 -3.26 8.26 -27.51
C LEU A 210 -2.30 9.44 -27.77
N ASP A 211 -0.98 9.22 -27.65
CA ASP A 211 0.08 10.21 -27.86
C ASP A 211 -0.16 11.54 -27.09
N LEU A 212 -0.73 11.41 -25.89
CA LEU A 212 -0.92 12.54 -24.98
C LEU A 212 0.46 12.92 -24.41
N GLY A 213 1.13 13.87 -25.07
CA GLY A 213 2.55 14.20 -24.96
C GLY A 213 3.08 14.77 -23.63
N HIS A 214 2.55 14.34 -22.48
CA HIS A 214 3.10 14.66 -21.17
C HIS A 214 3.61 13.40 -20.45
N PRO A 215 4.85 13.41 -19.91
CA PRO A 215 5.35 12.31 -19.11
C PRO A 215 4.47 12.17 -17.87
N HIS A 216 3.71 11.08 -17.81
CA HIS A 216 2.88 10.76 -16.66
C HIS A 216 3.80 10.40 -15.48
N PRO A 217 3.59 10.91 -14.24
CA PRO A 217 4.47 10.60 -13.10
C PRO A 217 4.68 9.10 -12.84
N ALA A 218 3.70 8.26 -13.18
CA ALA A 218 3.83 6.80 -13.14
C ALA A 218 4.91 6.26 -14.10
N GLN A 219 5.13 6.89 -15.27
CA GLN A 219 6.13 6.48 -16.24
C GLN A 219 7.56 6.62 -15.71
N GLU A 220 7.87 7.75 -15.08
CA GLU A 220 9.18 7.99 -14.49
C GLU A 220 9.47 7.00 -13.35
N ARG A 221 8.45 6.70 -12.54
CA ARG A 221 8.55 5.69 -11.47
C ARG A 221 8.79 4.29 -12.04
N ILE A 222 8.02 3.85 -13.04
CA ILE A 222 8.24 2.56 -13.71
C ILE A 222 9.63 2.49 -14.34
N ALA A 223 10.09 3.56 -15.00
CA ALA A 223 11.43 3.61 -15.57
C ALA A 223 12.51 3.52 -14.47
N THR A 224 12.29 4.16 -13.33
CA THR A 224 13.18 4.08 -12.17
C THR A 224 13.20 2.67 -11.59
N TYR A 225 12.04 2.02 -11.40
CA TYR A 225 11.96 0.62 -11.00
C TYR A 225 12.69 -0.30 -11.96
N ALA A 226 12.53 -0.11 -13.27
CA ALA A 226 13.21 -0.92 -14.27
C ALA A 226 14.73 -0.79 -14.17
N ARG A 227 15.26 0.43 -13.95
CA ARG A 227 16.70 0.66 -13.76
C ARG A 227 17.24 0.08 -12.46
N ARG A 228 16.50 0.22 -11.35
CA ARG A 228 16.97 -0.14 -10.01
C ARG A 228 16.62 -1.55 -9.57
N GLY A 229 15.65 -2.18 -10.24
CA GLY A 229 15.13 -3.51 -9.91
C GLY A 229 16.19 -4.59 -9.68
N PRO A 230 17.24 -4.70 -10.53
CA PRO A 230 18.30 -5.69 -10.30
C PRO A 230 19.07 -5.52 -8.98
N ALA A 231 19.28 -4.28 -8.53
CA ALA A 231 19.96 -3.99 -7.27
C ALA A 231 19.03 -4.15 -6.07
N LEU A 232 17.76 -3.77 -6.23
CA LEU A 232 16.76 -3.81 -5.15
C LEU A 232 16.17 -5.19 -4.89
N LEU A 233 16.09 -6.04 -5.92
CA LEU A 233 15.56 -7.40 -5.83
C LEU A 233 16.61 -8.40 -6.35
N PRO A 234 17.78 -8.48 -5.70
CA PRO A 234 18.85 -9.36 -6.12
C PRO A 234 18.48 -10.83 -5.93
N SER A 235 19.18 -11.71 -6.63
CA SER A 235 19.07 -13.18 -6.45
C SER A 235 19.75 -13.62 -5.15
N LEU A 236 19.10 -13.35 -4.02
CA LEU A 236 19.50 -13.82 -2.68
C LEU A 236 18.85 -15.16 -2.34
N PRO A 237 19.40 -15.92 -1.37
CA PRO A 237 18.74 -17.11 -0.85
C PRO A 237 17.32 -16.81 -0.36
N PRO A 238 16.33 -17.65 -0.68
CA PRO A 238 14.96 -17.48 -0.20
C PRO A 238 14.85 -17.52 1.33
N VAL A 239 13.82 -16.87 1.87
CA VAL A 239 13.50 -16.85 3.30
C VAL A 239 12.09 -17.36 3.57
N THR A 240 11.94 -18.01 4.72
CA THR A 240 10.63 -18.35 5.30
C THR A 240 10.31 -17.31 6.37
N PRO A 241 9.34 -16.41 6.14
CA PRO A 241 8.98 -15.40 7.13
C PRO A 241 8.43 -16.05 8.40
N ALA A 242 8.90 -15.59 9.55
CA ALA A 242 8.32 -15.94 10.85
C ALA A 242 7.27 -14.88 11.24
N ALA A 243 6.19 -15.31 11.89
CA ALA A 243 5.27 -14.38 12.53
C ALA A 243 5.94 -13.71 13.73
N THR A 244 5.72 -12.40 13.88
CA THR A 244 6.21 -11.65 15.04
C THR A 244 5.32 -11.95 16.25
N ASP A 245 5.88 -12.57 17.28
CA ASP A 245 5.17 -12.75 18.55
C ASP A 245 5.27 -11.47 19.39
N THR A 246 4.28 -10.59 19.24
CA THR A 246 4.21 -9.32 19.98
C THR A 246 3.94 -9.51 21.47
N ALA A 247 3.21 -10.56 21.84
CA ALA A 247 2.90 -10.84 23.24
C ALA A 247 4.15 -11.28 24.01
N ALA A 248 5.05 -12.03 23.34
CA ALA A 248 6.34 -12.42 23.90
C ALA A 248 7.37 -11.29 23.91
N THR A 249 7.31 -10.35 22.95
CA THR A 249 8.35 -9.31 22.77
C THR A 249 8.05 -8.00 23.49
N GLY A 250 6.80 -7.72 23.86
CA GLY A 250 6.43 -6.44 24.47
C GLY A 250 6.76 -5.23 23.58
N SER A 251 6.90 -5.46 22.27
CA SER A 251 7.37 -4.47 21.30
C SER A 251 6.31 -3.39 21.10
N THR A 252 6.68 -2.13 21.37
CA THR A 252 5.81 -0.97 21.20
C THR A 252 6.05 -0.27 19.87
N PRO A 253 5.12 0.62 19.48
CA PRO A 253 5.31 1.41 18.29
C PRO A 253 6.54 2.35 18.29
N ASP A 254 7.12 2.68 19.42
CA ASP A 254 8.36 3.45 19.45
C ASP A 254 9.59 2.55 19.23
N PHE A 255 9.49 1.30 19.68
CA PHE A 255 10.60 0.36 19.72
C PHE A 255 10.98 -0.20 18.33
N TRP A 256 10.00 -0.62 17.52
CA TRP A 256 10.22 -1.02 16.13
C TRP A 256 10.70 0.13 15.23
N LEU A 257 10.17 1.36 15.38
CA LEU A 257 10.55 2.55 14.60
C LEU A 257 11.93 3.10 15.04
N GLY A 258 12.31 2.83 16.29
CA GLY A 258 13.56 3.31 16.89
C GLY A 258 13.51 4.80 17.28
N THR A 259 12.31 5.36 17.42
CA THR A 259 12.07 6.78 17.74
C THR A 259 10.71 6.96 18.41
N ALA A 260 10.43 8.14 18.95
CA ALA A 260 9.11 8.50 19.43
C ALA A 260 8.10 8.59 18.28
N LEU A 261 6.86 8.15 18.52
CA LEU A 261 5.75 8.21 17.60
C LEU A 261 4.67 9.17 18.11
N THR A 262 4.36 10.21 17.33
CA THR A 262 3.20 11.05 17.60
C THR A 262 1.96 10.44 16.96
N GLU A 263 0.98 10.08 17.78
CA GLU A 263 -0.31 9.53 17.33
C GLU A 263 -1.43 10.55 17.53
N ARG A 264 -2.25 10.76 16.50
CA ARG A 264 -3.38 11.68 16.56
C ARG A 264 -4.61 11.05 15.93
N ASP A 265 -5.70 11.05 16.67
CA ASP A 265 -7.03 10.90 16.10
C ASP A 265 -7.35 12.17 15.31
N ILE A 266 -7.52 12.03 14.00
CA ILE A 266 -7.88 13.13 13.10
C ILE A 266 -9.28 12.93 12.50
N THR A 267 -10.08 12.06 13.11
CA THR A 267 -11.46 11.80 12.69
C THR A 267 -12.24 13.11 12.66
N PRO A 268 -12.87 13.47 11.52
CA PRO A 268 -13.76 14.62 11.47
C PRO A 268 -14.88 14.49 12.52
N PRO A 269 -15.37 15.58 13.14
CA PRO A 269 -16.38 15.50 14.21
C PRO A 269 -17.63 14.67 13.87
N ASP A 270 -18.04 14.67 12.60
CA ASP A 270 -19.19 13.89 12.08
C ASP A 270 -18.77 12.71 11.19
N GLY A 271 -17.49 12.32 11.25
CA GLY A 271 -16.89 11.26 10.44
C GLY A 271 -17.39 9.87 10.86
N PRO A 272 -17.92 9.03 9.94
CA PRO A 272 -18.48 7.73 10.29
C PRO A 272 -17.42 6.62 10.47
N ILE A 273 -16.14 6.91 10.20
CA ILE A 273 -15.01 5.98 10.27
C ILE A 273 -13.88 6.71 10.99
N ALA A 274 -13.26 6.04 11.97
CA ALA A 274 -12.14 6.62 12.71
C ALA A 274 -10.90 6.70 11.81
N VAL A 275 -10.18 7.82 11.87
CA VAL A 275 -8.96 8.07 11.08
C VAL A 275 -7.83 8.49 12.01
N TRP A 276 -6.71 7.79 11.91
CA TRP A 276 -5.52 8.06 12.73
C TRP A 276 -4.33 8.45 11.87
N LEU A 277 -3.59 9.45 12.35
CA LEU A 277 -2.33 9.91 11.81
C LEU A 277 -1.20 9.57 12.79
N CYS A 278 -0.18 8.86 12.31
CA CYS A 278 1.00 8.46 13.05
C CYS A 278 2.26 9.08 12.41
N GLN A 279 2.99 9.89 13.17
CA GLN A 279 4.16 10.63 12.70
C GLN A 279 5.40 10.27 13.54
N PRO A 280 6.32 9.45 13.01
CA PRO A 280 7.56 9.16 13.73
C PRO A 280 8.45 10.40 13.76
N ASP A 281 9.16 10.59 14.86
CA ASP A 281 10.22 11.61 14.98
C ASP A 281 11.48 11.16 14.22
N LEU A 282 11.34 11.12 12.90
CA LEU A 282 12.40 10.81 11.94
C LEU A 282 12.41 11.88 10.85
N PRO A 283 13.59 12.17 10.27
CA PRO A 283 13.65 13.00 9.07
C PRO A 283 12.88 12.33 7.92
N VAL A 284 12.33 13.15 7.03
CA VAL A 284 11.75 12.64 5.77
C VAL A 284 12.88 12.01 4.95
N PRO A 285 12.70 10.78 4.43
CA PRO A 285 13.71 10.16 3.58
C PRO A 285 14.06 11.04 2.37
N ILE A 286 15.36 11.14 2.08
CA ILE A 286 15.86 11.98 0.98
C ILE A 286 15.97 11.13 -0.29
N PHE A 287 15.09 11.40 -1.24
CA PHE A 287 15.15 10.85 -2.60
C PHE A 287 15.69 11.89 -3.57
N ASN A 288 16.41 11.47 -4.61
CA ASN A 288 16.95 12.34 -5.65
C ASN A 288 16.62 11.81 -7.05
N ASP A 289 16.95 12.57 -8.09
CA ASP A 289 16.66 12.23 -9.49
C ASP A 289 17.23 10.86 -9.90
N ARG A 290 18.33 10.41 -9.27
CA ARG A 290 18.92 9.10 -9.51
C ARG A 290 18.11 7.98 -8.87
N THR A 291 17.65 8.16 -7.63
CA THR A 291 16.95 7.10 -6.88
C THR A 291 15.46 7.06 -7.20
N GLY A 292 14.85 8.20 -7.54
CA GLY A 292 13.40 8.40 -7.57
C GLY A 292 12.73 8.08 -6.22
N VAL A 293 11.41 8.06 -6.21
CA VAL A 293 10.59 7.72 -5.03
C VAL A 293 9.93 6.33 -5.20
N PRO A 294 9.82 5.53 -4.12
CA PRO A 294 9.14 4.22 -4.16
C PRO A 294 7.61 4.32 -4.07
N PHE A 295 7.04 5.48 -3.79
CA PHE A 295 5.61 5.63 -3.54
C PHE A 295 4.87 6.24 -4.73
N MET A 296 3.63 5.79 -4.96
CA MET A 296 2.76 6.25 -6.05
C MET A 296 1.85 7.40 -5.66
#